data_AF-A0AA37HWD9-F1
#
_entry.id   AF-A0AA37HWD9-F1
#
_cell.length_a   1.000
_cell.length_b   1.000
_cell.length_c   1.000
_cell.angle_alpha   90.00
_cell.angle_beta   90.00
_cell.angle_gamma   90.00
#
_symmetry.space_group_name_H-M   'P 1'
#
loop_
_entity.id
_entity.type
_entity.pdbx_description
1 polymer ?
#
loop_
_entity_poly.entity_id
_entity_poly.type
_entity_poly.pdbx_seq_one_letter_code
_entity_poly.pdbx_strand_id
1 'polypeptide(L)'
;MNYLILLRRADFIDLYKYGFLNVNKEKIVPFDCSIPEIESKPELYDSIFAEVNSFDSSFAYLILHYEKKDSLSNPATISIEEVQHIFPLDLEAKKEFESSFDEHIRIDNPIWDNAVSLIQKRQMFDSSMQGTRNIFNIFKLEGLQFCKSIIDDISVEEMLSDVYDNIRPNGNKPIWTYLMRYERHSFYPKDTLGFYMDVVHVICNFMAKREVDDYEVEGTAIYKILDSYNGLNLKSNDINDRLRLDERASGFLQKISEFVPDVDFISVAINYLVMRERFSDDFTYDQEFVERCKASFGQSFTLASYMLGIALTHDKTYSCLYENLPLPIYKSQTEMQRIKMQKEYEKEKAKREMQRMEDDREREKMMRSEFSRGQGKKKKKSSYNPYGKSSYPYDGSSGSYGYGKRYEGSYSPFQGQEQSPYKPPFHEDVPNIVQEPTPSTKGGKKIKVESPSLFGTDENRVLITVQKYTSSGKPSKAKDAIRDVTEEQFELLKNSKDDWRIVKK
;
A
#
# COMPACT_ATOMS: atom_id res chain seq x y z
N MET A 1 41.80 2.43 -16.95
CA MET A 1 41.01 3.02 -15.85
C MET A 1 39.67 2.32 -15.80
N ASN A 2 39.19 1.99 -14.60
CA ASN A 2 37.94 1.25 -14.41
C ASN A 2 36.81 2.19 -13.98
N TYR A 3 35.62 1.91 -14.49
CA TYR A 3 34.43 2.72 -14.24
C TYR A 3 33.22 1.84 -14.01
N LEU A 4 32.33 2.29 -13.12
CA LEU A 4 30.98 1.78 -12.92
C LEU A 4 29.97 2.81 -13.40
N ILE A 5 28.85 2.33 -13.92
CA ILE A 5 27.70 3.17 -14.24
C ILE A 5 26.41 2.37 -14.09
N LEU A 6 25.39 2.99 -13.48
CA LEU A 6 24.03 2.46 -13.45
C LEU A 6 23.32 2.80 -14.77
N LEU A 7 22.92 1.78 -15.53
CA LEU A 7 22.24 1.92 -16.82
C LEU A 7 20.86 1.31 -16.78
N ARG A 8 19.93 1.88 -17.56
CA ARG A 8 18.66 1.19 -17.81
C ARG A 8 18.93 -0.04 -18.68
N ARG A 9 18.13 -1.08 -18.49
CA ARG A 9 18.12 -2.26 -19.35
C ARG A 9 18.04 -1.90 -20.84
N ALA A 10 17.22 -0.91 -21.20
CA ALA A 10 17.08 -0.44 -22.58
C ALA A 10 18.38 0.17 -23.14
N ASP A 11 19.12 0.92 -22.33
CA ASP A 11 20.38 1.56 -22.75
C ASP A 11 21.46 0.50 -23.02
N PHE A 12 21.49 -0.57 -22.22
CA PHE A 12 22.38 -1.70 -22.47
C PHE A 12 22.01 -2.47 -23.74
N ILE A 13 20.72 -2.67 -24.01
CA ILE A 13 20.26 -3.30 -25.27
C ILE A 13 20.74 -2.49 -26.48
N ASP A 14 20.66 -1.15 -26.41
CA ASP A 14 21.17 -0.28 -27.46
C ASP A 14 22.70 -0.35 -27.59
N LEU A 15 23.44 -0.38 -26.47
CA LEU A 15 24.89 -0.58 -26.46
C LEU A 15 25.27 -1.90 -27.16
N TYR A 16 24.62 -3.01 -26.82
CA TYR A 16 24.91 -4.32 -27.42
C TYR A 16 24.55 -4.36 -28.91
N LYS A 17 23.42 -3.75 -29.29
CA LYS A 17 22.94 -3.75 -30.68
C LYS A 17 23.77 -2.86 -31.60
N TYR A 18 24.17 -1.68 -31.15
CA TYR A 18 24.84 -0.68 -31.98
C TYR A 18 26.35 -0.61 -31.74
N GLY A 19 26.86 -1.32 -30.73
CA GLY A 19 28.28 -1.42 -30.40
C GLY A 19 28.84 -0.25 -29.57
N PHE A 20 28.10 0.84 -29.41
CA PHE A 20 28.52 1.98 -28.57
C PHE A 20 27.34 2.71 -27.93
N LEU A 21 27.62 3.42 -26.83
CA LEU A 21 26.65 4.24 -26.09
C LEU A 21 27.31 5.52 -25.58
N ASN A 22 26.60 6.66 -25.69
CA ASN A 22 27.01 7.90 -25.04
C ASN A 22 26.19 8.12 -23.77
N VAL A 23 26.86 8.36 -22.64
CA VAL A 23 26.25 8.49 -21.31
C VAL A 23 26.57 9.84 -20.67
N ASN A 24 25.81 10.24 -19.64
CA ASN A 24 26.14 11.42 -18.86
C ASN A 24 27.41 11.16 -18.02
N LYS A 25 28.41 12.04 -18.13
CA LYS A 25 29.67 11.97 -17.38
C LYS A 25 29.48 11.97 -15.87
N GLU A 26 28.46 12.66 -15.37
CA GLU A 26 28.19 12.78 -13.93
C GLU A 26 27.74 11.45 -13.30
N LYS A 27 27.25 10.51 -14.11
CA LYS A 27 26.82 9.18 -13.66
C LYS A 27 27.92 8.13 -13.69
N ILE A 28 29.12 8.51 -14.10
CA ILE A 28 30.26 7.61 -14.22
C ILE A 28 31.05 7.66 -12.93
N VAL A 29 31.20 6.50 -12.28
CA VAL A 29 31.93 6.36 -11.02
C VAL A 29 33.26 5.66 -11.28
N PRO A 30 34.40 6.38 -11.25
CA PRO A 30 35.72 5.74 -11.34
C PRO A 30 36.04 4.96 -10.07
N PHE A 31 36.75 3.85 -10.21
CA PHE A 31 37.24 3.07 -9.07
C PHE A 31 38.62 2.46 -9.35
N ASP A 32 39.36 2.18 -8.28
CA ASP A 32 40.75 1.70 -8.31
C ASP A 32 41.01 0.44 -7.46
N CYS A 33 39.95 -0.17 -6.92
CA CYS A 33 39.99 -1.43 -6.17
C CYS A 33 39.65 -2.64 -7.04
N SER A 34 39.84 -3.84 -6.49
CA SER A 34 39.41 -5.08 -7.15
C SER A 34 37.89 -5.27 -7.07
N ILE A 35 37.30 -6.03 -7.99
CA ILE A 35 35.84 -6.27 -8.02
C ILE A 35 35.26 -6.74 -6.67
N PRO A 36 35.86 -7.72 -5.96
CA PRO A 36 35.33 -8.17 -4.67
C PRO A 36 35.39 -7.10 -3.57
N GLU A 37 36.26 -6.09 -3.69
CA GLU A 37 36.40 -5.03 -2.69
C GLU A 37 35.33 -3.95 -2.85
N ILE A 38 34.66 -3.85 -4.00
CA ILE A 38 33.64 -2.82 -4.29
C ILE A 38 32.49 -2.89 -3.27
N GLU A 39 32.04 -4.09 -2.90
CA GLU A 39 30.94 -4.28 -1.94
C GLU A 39 31.21 -3.55 -0.62
N SER A 40 32.46 -3.54 -0.17
CA SER A 40 32.90 -2.94 1.10
C SER A 40 33.07 -1.42 1.07
N LYS A 41 32.77 -0.76 -0.07
CA LYS A 41 33.02 0.66 -0.32
C LYS A 41 31.70 1.45 -0.37
N PRO A 42 31.20 1.96 0.78
CA PRO A 42 29.92 2.68 0.83
C PRO A 42 29.89 3.92 -0.07
N GLU A 43 31.03 4.58 -0.25
CA GLU A 43 31.15 5.75 -1.13
C GLU A 43 30.84 5.44 -2.61
N LEU A 44 31.13 4.21 -3.07
CA LEU A 44 30.81 3.78 -4.43
C LEU A 44 29.31 3.50 -4.57
N TYR A 45 28.71 2.89 -3.55
CA TYR A 45 27.27 2.69 -3.49
C TYR A 45 26.53 4.04 -3.59
N ASP A 46 26.87 4.98 -2.71
CA ASP A 46 26.23 6.30 -2.66
C ASP A 46 26.40 7.04 -3.99
N SER A 47 27.58 6.96 -4.61
CA SER A 47 27.86 7.61 -5.89
C SER A 47 27.05 7.02 -7.05
N ILE A 48 26.90 5.68 -7.10
CA ILE A 48 26.16 5.00 -8.17
C ILE A 48 24.66 5.26 -8.06
N PHE A 49 24.12 5.28 -6.83
CA PHE A 49 22.68 5.37 -6.58
C PHE A 49 22.21 6.78 -6.18
N ALA A 50 23.09 7.79 -6.20
CA ALA A 50 22.78 9.17 -5.83
C ALA A 50 21.53 9.73 -6.54
N GLU A 51 21.41 9.46 -7.85
CA GLU A 51 20.38 10.01 -8.74
C GLU A 51 19.70 8.91 -9.60
N VAL A 52 19.35 7.81 -8.94
CA VAL A 52 18.54 6.76 -9.56
C VAL A 52 17.08 7.21 -9.68
N ASN A 53 16.46 6.99 -10.83
CA ASN A 53 15.02 7.26 -10.96
C ASN A 53 14.22 6.15 -10.27
N SER A 54 12.95 6.42 -9.97
CA SER A 54 12.02 5.40 -9.49
C SER A 54 11.86 4.25 -10.50
N PHE A 55 11.76 3.03 -9.99
CA PHE A 55 11.49 1.83 -10.78
C PHE A 55 10.71 0.79 -9.98
N ASP A 56 9.83 0.07 -10.67
CA ASP A 56 8.98 -0.96 -10.04
C ASP A 56 9.67 -2.33 -9.98
N SER A 57 10.68 -2.56 -10.82
CA SER A 57 11.33 -3.85 -10.97
C SER A 57 12.84 -3.72 -10.94
N SER A 58 13.52 -4.59 -10.18
CA SER A 58 14.98 -4.57 -10.04
C SER A 58 15.74 -4.76 -11.35
N PHE A 59 15.13 -5.45 -12.32
CA PHE A 59 15.67 -5.61 -13.69
C PHE A 59 15.49 -4.39 -14.60
N ALA A 60 14.91 -3.29 -14.11
CA ALA A 60 14.86 -2.04 -14.87
C ALA A 60 16.27 -1.46 -15.09
N TYR A 61 17.19 -1.77 -14.19
CA TYR A 61 18.55 -1.25 -14.15
C TYR A 61 19.59 -2.37 -14.00
N LEU A 62 20.81 -2.08 -14.44
CA LEU A 62 22.00 -2.90 -14.23
C LEU A 62 23.21 -1.99 -14.03
N ILE A 63 24.23 -2.51 -13.36
CA ILE A 63 25.52 -1.82 -13.22
C ILE A 63 26.46 -2.38 -14.28
N LEU A 64 26.98 -1.50 -15.12
CA LEU A 64 27.95 -1.82 -16.14
C LEU A 64 29.36 -1.45 -15.64
N HIS A 65 30.27 -2.41 -15.66
CA HIS A 65 31.70 -2.15 -15.52
C HIS A 65 32.37 -2.19 -16.88
N TYR A 66 33.12 -1.14 -17.20
CA TYR A 66 33.94 -1.06 -18.40
C TYR A 66 35.32 -0.48 -18.09
N GLU A 67 36.28 -0.83 -18.94
CA GLU A 67 37.67 -0.39 -18.82
C GLU A 67 38.08 0.47 -20.01
N LYS A 68 38.67 1.63 -19.73
CA LYS A 68 39.37 2.44 -20.73
C LYS A 68 40.87 2.17 -20.70
N LYS A 69 41.40 1.67 -21.82
CA LYS A 69 42.85 1.44 -22.00
C LYS A 69 43.64 2.73 -22.21
N ASP A 70 43.06 3.71 -22.90
CA ASP A 70 43.68 5.01 -23.14
C ASP A 70 43.17 6.04 -22.11
N SER A 71 44.09 6.65 -21.37
CA SER A 71 43.80 7.72 -20.41
C SER A 71 43.20 8.98 -21.04
N LEU A 72 43.36 9.16 -22.36
CA LEU A 72 42.77 10.28 -23.11
C LEU A 72 41.38 9.96 -23.68
N SER A 73 40.94 8.71 -23.59
CA SER A 73 39.63 8.30 -24.09
C SER A 73 38.51 8.94 -23.26
N ASN A 74 37.45 9.38 -23.94
CA ASN A 74 36.29 9.94 -23.28
C ASN A 74 35.54 8.84 -22.51
N PRO A 75 35.45 8.89 -21.17
CA PRO A 75 34.72 7.87 -20.41
C PRO A 75 33.23 7.86 -20.73
N ALA A 76 32.69 8.98 -21.23
CA ALA A 76 31.27 9.11 -21.58
C ALA A 76 30.84 8.35 -22.84
N THR A 77 31.78 7.84 -23.62
CA THR A 77 31.48 7.06 -24.83
C THR A 77 31.96 5.65 -24.58
N ILE A 78 31.05 4.72 -24.36
CA ILE A 78 31.34 3.33 -24.02
C ILE A 78 31.22 2.49 -25.29
N SER A 79 32.24 1.72 -25.62
CA SER A 79 32.21 0.70 -26.68
C SER A 79 31.92 -0.66 -26.07
N ILE A 80 31.22 -1.54 -26.78
CA ILE A 80 30.89 -2.87 -26.26
C ILE A 80 32.15 -3.69 -25.95
N GLU A 81 33.24 -3.49 -26.70
CA GLU A 81 34.52 -4.17 -26.50
C GLU A 81 35.25 -3.75 -25.22
N GLU A 82 34.81 -2.66 -24.58
CA GLU A 82 35.38 -2.15 -23.32
C GLU A 82 34.64 -2.72 -22.10
N VAL A 83 33.46 -3.30 -22.29
CA VAL A 83 32.65 -3.88 -21.22
C VAL A 83 33.34 -5.12 -20.65
N GLN A 84 33.44 -5.18 -19.32
CA GLN A 84 34.08 -6.26 -18.58
C GLN A 84 33.07 -7.11 -17.81
N HIS A 85 32.14 -6.44 -17.11
CA HIS A 85 31.15 -7.10 -16.25
C HIS A 85 29.80 -6.41 -16.29
N ILE A 86 28.75 -7.20 -16.07
CA ILE A 86 27.36 -6.75 -15.94
C ILE A 86 26.86 -7.28 -14.61
N PHE A 87 26.56 -6.37 -13.68
CA PHE A 87 26.06 -6.72 -12.37
C PHE A 87 24.58 -6.35 -12.26
N PRO A 88 23.70 -7.31 -11.93
CA PRO A 88 22.30 -7.02 -11.63
C PRO A 88 22.17 -6.36 -10.25
N LEU A 89 21.01 -5.76 -9.97
CA LEU A 89 20.74 -5.15 -8.66
C LEU A 89 20.42 -6.18 -7.57
N ASP A 90 19.88 -7.33 -7.95
CA ASP A 90 19.59 -8.46 -7.07
C ASP A 90 19.60 -9.79 -7.87
N LEU A 91 19.36 -10.90 -7.17
CA LEU A 91 19.33 -12.23 -7.79
C LEU A 91 18.08 -12.47 -8.66
N GLU A 92 17.03 -11.68 -8.51
CA GLU A 92 15.83 -11.76 -9.36
C GLU A 92 16.12 -11.14 -10.73
N ALA A 93 16.71 -9.94 -10.74
CA ALA A 93 17.18 -9.26 -11.92
C ALA A 93 18.22 -10.09 -12.68
N LYS A 94 19.09 -10.81 -11.95
CA LYS A 94 20.03 -11.75 -12.56
C LYS A 94 19.30 -12.78 -13.43
N LYS A 95 18.31 -13.48 -12.87
CA LYS A 95 17.56 -14.52 -13.59
C LYS A 95 16.82 -13.95 -14.80
N GLU A 96 16.19 -12.78 -14.64
CA GLU A 96 15.52 -12.09 -15.74
C GLU A 96 16.51 -11.76 -16.87
N PHE A 97 17.68 -11.20 -16.56
CA PHE A 97 18.69 -10.90 -17.58
C PHE A 97 19.24 -12.17 -18.25
N GLU A 98 19.57 -13.22 -17.49
CA GLU A 98 20.05 -14.49 -18.04
C GLU A 98 19.01 -15.15 -18.98
N SER A 99 17.72 -14.96 -18.72
CA SER A 99 16.66 -15.51 -19.57
C SER A 99 16.32 -14.67 -20.80
N SER A 100 16.59 -13.37 -20.76
CA SER A 100 16.08 -12.41 -21.74
C SER A 100 17.16 -11.77 -22.63
N PHE A 101 18.41 -11.77 -22.17
CA PHE A 101 19.54 -11.35 -22.96
C PHE A 101 20.07 -12.49 -23.84
N ASP A 102 20.94 -12.12 -24.77
CA ASP A 102 21.67 -13.07 -25.60
C ASP A 102 22.50 -14.02 -24.71
N GLU A 103 22.45 -15.33 -25.01
CA GLU A 103 23.11 -16.39 -24.24
C GLU A 103 24.64 -16.24 -24.13
N HIS A 104 25.26 -15.45 -25.03
CA HIS A 104 26.68 -15.13 -24.97
C HIS A 104 27.02 -14.08 -23.89
N ILE A 105 26.03 -13.36 -23.38
CA ILE A 105 26.23 -12.30 -22.40
C ILE A 105 26.31 -12.93 -21.00
N ARG A 106 27.46 -12.79 -20.36
CA ARG A 106 27.65 -13.22 -18.98
C ARG A 106 27.08 -12.18 -18.02
N ILE A 107 26.19 -12.62 -17.14
CA ILE A 107 25.65 -11.82 -16.03
C ILE A 107 26.29 -12.29 -14.73
N ASP A 108 26.98 -11.38 -14.04
CA ASP A 108 27.63 -11.67 -12.76
C ASP A 108 26.62 -11.64 -11.60
N ASN A 109 27.08 -11.91 -10.37
CA ASN A 109 26.24 -11.74 -9.18
C ASN A 109 26.09 -10.26 -8.82
N PRO A 110 25.02 -9.84 -8.11
CA PRO A 110 24.91 -8.49 -7.58
C PRO A 110 26.14 -8.10 -6.75
N ILE A 111 26.52 -6.82 -6.82
CA ILE A 111 27.61 -6.28 -5.98
C ILE A 111 27.11 -6.11 -4.53
N TRP A 112 25.87 -5.63 -4.37
CA TRP A 112 25.26 -5.35 -3.08
C TRP A 112 23.90 -6.03 -2.97
N ASP A 113 23.79 -7.02 -2.09
CA ASP A 113 22.58 -7.83 -1.94
C ASP A 113 21.35 -7.03 -1.46
N ASN A 114 21.55 -5.89 -0.80
CA ASN A 114 20.49 -5.05 -0.25
C ASN A 114 20.22 -3.76 -1.06
N ALA A 115 20.83 -3.60 -2.24
CA ALA A 115 20.71 -2.37 -3.03
C ALA A 115 19.26 -1.99 -3.33
N VAL A 116 18.47 -2.95 -3.81
CA VAL A 116 17.06 -2.71 -4.18
C VAL A 116 16.25 -2.22 -2.99
N SER A 117 16.41 -2.85 -1.82
CA SER A 117 15.68 -2.45 -0.61
C SER A 117 16.04 -1.02 -0.17
N LEU A 118 17.33 -0.69 -0.13
CA LEU A 118 17.80 0.65 0.24
C LEU A 118 17.31 1.72 -0.74
N ILE A 119 17.36 1.44 -2.05
CA ILE A 119 16.87 2.34 -3.09
C ILE A 119 15.36 2.55 -2.94
N GLN A 120 14.58 1.49 -2.75
CA GLN A 120 13.12 1.57 -2.62
C GLN A 120 12.70 2.34 -1.35
N LYS A 121 13.41 2.17 -0.23
CA LYS A 121 13.18 2.97 0.99
C LYS A 121 13.41 4.46 0.73
N ARG A 122 14.49 4.81 0.04
CA ARG A 122 14.76 6.20 -0.35
C ARG A 122 13.70 6.75 -1.31
N GLN A 123 13.29 5.96 -2.31
CA GLN A 123 12.21 6.34 -3.24
C GLN A 123 10.88 6.55 -2.51
N MET A 124 10.58 5.71 -1.51
CA MET A 124 9.39 5.85 -0.67
C MET A 124 9.42 7.16 0.14
N PHE A 125 10.58 7.52 0.69
CA PHE A 125 10.78 8.82 1.35
C PHE A 125 10.62 9.99 0.38
N ASP A 126 11.30 9.96 -0.76
CA ASP A 126 11.25 11.02 -1.78
C ASP A 126 9.82 11.21 -2.31
N SER A 127 9.11 10.12 -2.58
CA SER A 127 7.70 10.14 -2.98
C SER A 127 6.80 10.72 -1.90
N SER A 128 7.02 10.36 -0.63
CA SER A 128 6.28 10.91 0.52
C SER A 128 6.50 12.42 0.66
N MET A 129 7.75 12.88 0.58
CA MET A 129 8.09 14.30 0.62
C MET A 129 7.54 15.07 -0.57
N GLN A 130 7.51 14.45 -1.75
CA GLN A 130 6.86 15.04 -2.90
C GLN A 130 5.34 15.13 -2.72
N GLY A 131 4.71 14.11 -2.09
CA GLY A 131 3.31 14.15 -1.68
C GLY A 131 3.01 15.34 -0.76
N THR A 132 3.86 15.59 0.24
CA THR A 132 3.78 16.80 1.09
C THR A 132 3.83 18.08 0.27
N ARG A 133 4.80 18.23 -0.65
CA ARG A 133 4.88 19.42 -1.52
C ARG A 133 3.62 19.59 -2.38
N ASN A 134 3.09 18.48 -2.90
CA ASN A 134 1.87 18.47 -3.69
C ASN A 134 0.67 18.97 -2.87
N ILE A 135 0.46 18.43 -1.66
CA ILE A 135 -0.60 18.88 -0.74
C ILE A 135 -0.45 20.36 -0.42
N PHE A 136 0.75 20.84 -0.10
CA PHE A 136 1.00 22.25 0.20
C PHE A 136 0.66 23.16 -0.98
N ASN A 137 1.02 22.75 -2.20
CA ASN A 137 0.70 23.51 -3.41
C ASN A 137 -0.81 23.54 -3.68
N ILE A 138 -1.48 22.38 -3.60
CA ILE A 138 -2.91 22.24 -3.89
C ILE A 138 -3.74 23.00 -2.85
N PHE A 139 -3.40 22.82 -1.57
CA PHE A 139 -4.08 23.50 -0.46
C PHE A 139 -3.60 24.94 -0.29
N LYS A 140 -2.58 25.41 -1.01
CA LYS A 140 -1.98 26.75 -0.86
C LYS A 140 -1.59 27.03 0.59
N LEU A 141 -0.79 26.13 1.16
CA LEU A 141 -0.28 26.21 2.53
C LEU A 141 1.15 26.76 2.55
N GLU A 142 1.46 27.48 3.62
CA GLU A 142 2.82 27.89 3.99
C GLU A 142 3.26 27.15 5.26
N GLY A 143 4.52 27.32 5.68
CA GLY A 143 5.00 26.75 6.95
C GLY A 143 5.57 25.33 6.86
N LEU A 144 6.06 24.90 5.68
CA LEU A 144 6.71 23.59 5.51
C LEU A 144 7.91 23.41 6.45
N GLN A 145 8.72 24.45 6.63
CA GLN A 145 9.89 24.40 7.54
C GLN A 145 9.48 24.27 9.00
N PHE A 146 8.37 24.88 9.40
CA PHE A 146 7.79 24.68 10.73
C PHE A 146 7.34 23.23 10.93
N CYS A 147 6.72 22.61 9.92
CA CYS A 147 6.35 21.20 10.04
C CYS A 147 7.58 20.30 10.22
N LYS A 148 8.65 20.56 9.46
CA LYS A 148 9.93 19.84 9.57
C LYS A 148 10.65 20.05 10.91
N SER A 149 10.43 21.17 11.60
CA SER A 149 10.98 21.36 12.95
C SER A 149 10.22 20.59 14.02
N ILE A 150 8.97 20.18 13.76
CA ILE A 150 8.16 19.37 14.68
C ILE A 150 8.29 17.86 14.36
N ILE A 151 8.35 17.51 13.08
CA ILE A 151 8.51 16.15 12.56
C ILE A 151 9.69 16.19 11.59
N ASP A 152 10.86 15.79 12.05
CA ASP A 152 12.09 15.85 11.28
C ASP A 152 12.17 14.75 10.21
N ASP A 153 13.00 14.99 9.19
CA ASP A 153 13.15 14.09 8.04
C ASP A 153 13.69 12.71 8.46
N ILE A 154 14.54 12.61 9.49
CA ILE A 154 15.11 11.34 9.98
C ILE A 154 14.00 10.48 10.59
N SER A 155 13.16 11.08 11.44
CA SER A 155 11.99 10.40 12.02
C SER A 155 11.02 9.87 10.96
N VAL A 156 10.84 10.61 9.85
CA VAL A 156 10.00 10.18 8.73
C VAL A 156 10.66 9.05 7.94
N GLU A 157 11.96 9.16 7.65
CA GLU A 157 12.73 8.14 6.94
C GLU A 157 12.74 6.81 7.71
N GLU A 158 13.00 6.84 9.02
CA GLU A 158 12.92 5.66 9.89
C GLU A 158 11.52 5.06 9.90
N MET A 159 10.47 5.89 10.03
CA MET A 159 9.09 5.40 10.01
C MET A 159 8.75 4.71 8.69
N LEU A 160 9.15 5.28 7.55
CA LEU A 160 8.88 4.71 6.23
C LEU A 160 9.71 3.44 5.97
N SER A 161 10.95 3.38 6.45
CA SER A 161 11.73 2.14 6.44
C SER A 161 11.01 1.04 7.23
N ASP A 162 10.48 1.35 8.42
CA ASP A 162 9.70 0.39 9.20
C ASP A 162 8.41 -0.03 8.46
N VAL A 163 7.77 0.85 7.68
CA VAL A 163 6.63 0.47 6.84
C VAL A 163 7.07 -0.52 5.76
N TYR A 164 8.18 -0.23 5.08
CA TYR A 164 8.73 -1.10 4.03
C TYR A 164 9.07 -2.50 4.58
N ASP A 165 9.72 -2.56 5.75
CA ASP A 165 10.10 -3.82 6.41
C ASP A 165 8.93 -4.50 7.14
N ASN A 166 7.72 -3.94 7.08
CA ASN A 166 6.52 -4.40 7.79
C ASN A 166 6.73 -4.52 9.32
N ILE A 167 7.46 -3.57 9.89
CA ILE A 167 7.73 -3.46 11.33
C ILE A 167 6.68 -2.52 11.96
N ARG A 168 5.96 -3.02 12.97
CA ARG A 168 5.00 -2.19 13.75
C ARG A 168 5.74 -1.24 14.69
N PRO A 169 5.19 -0.06 15.01
CA PRO A 169 5.81 0.90 15.92
C PRO A 169 6.11 0.28 17.31
N ASN A 170 7.36 0.39 17.74
CA ASN A 170 7.83 -0.08 19.05
C ASN A 170 8.98 0.80 19.54
N GLY A 171 9.09 0.96 20.86
CA GLY A 171 10.21 1.62 21.51
C GLY A 171 10.06 3.14 21.60
N ASN A 172 11.19 3.81 21.80
CA ASN A 172 11.26 5.26 21.97
C ASN A 172 11.18 5.98 20.63
N LYS A 173 10.02 5.95 19.97
CA LYS A 173 9.74 6.71 18.75
C LYS A 173 8.89 7.95 19.05
N PRO A 174 8.96 9.01 18.23
CA PRO A 174 8.09 10.17 18.38
C PRO A 174 6.60 9.80 18.37
N ILE A 175 5.77 10.53 19.11
CA ILE A 175 4.32 10.33 19.11
C ILE A 175 3.70 10.43 17.71
N TRP A 176 4.29 11.25 16.84
CA TRP A 176 3.91 11.40 15.45
C TRP A 176 4.05 10.11 14.64
N THR A 177 5.07 9.29 14.94
CA THR A 177 5.23 7.96 14.32
C THR A 177 4.07 7.05 14.70
N TYR A 178 3.69 7.03 15.98
CA TYR A 178 2.54 6.24 16.44
C TYR A 178 1.22 6.73 15.80
N LEU A 179 1.04 8.05 15.62
CA LEU A 179 -0.13 8.61 14.96
C LEU A 179 -0.19 8.24 13.47
N MET A 180 0.90 8.46 12.71
CA MET A 180 0.93 8.19 11.27
C MET A 180 0.84 6.69 10.95
N ARG A 181 1.35 5.84 11.85
CA ARG A 181 1.29 4.38 11.73
C ARG A 181 0.03 3.76 12.33
N TYR A 182 -0.81 4.54 12.99
CA TYR A 182 -2.07 4.04 13.53
C TYR A 182 -3.00 3.59 12.40
N GLU A 183 -3.56 2.40 12.55
CA GLU A 183 -4.58 1.85 11.67
C GLU A 183 -5.80 1.57 12.52
N ARG A 184 -6.94 2.12 12.11
CA ARG A 184 -8.17 1.97 12.88
C ARG A 184 -8.63 0.51 12.84
N HIS A 185 -8.60 -0.14 14.00
CA HIS A 185 -8.98 -1.55 14.18
C HIS A 185 -10.11 -1.69 15.20
N SER A 186 -10.17 -0.78 16.18
CA SER A 186 -11.17 -0.75 17.25
C SER A 186 -12.56 -0.38 16.72
N PHE A 187 -13.60 -0.90 17.37
CA PHE A 187 -15.01 -0.67 17.00
C PHE A 187 -15.55 0.70 17.47
N TYR A 188 -14.73 1.75 17.41
CA TYR A 188 -15.14 3.10 17.80
C TYR A 188 -16.22 3.68 16.86
N PRO A 189 -17.06 4.62 17.32
CA PRO A 189 -18.09 5.27 16.50
C PRO A 189 -17.53 5.84 15.19
N LYS A 190 -18.20 5.66 14.05
CA LYS A 190 -17.70 6.15 12.74
C LYS A 190 -17.88 7.67 12.53
N ASP A 191 -17.98 8.43 13.60
CA ASP A 191 -18.20 9.87 13.60
C ASP A 191 -17.00 10.60 14.24
N THR A 192 -17.17 11.90 14.47
CA THR A 192 -16.15 12.75 15.10
C THR A 192 -15.66 12.17 16.43
N LEU A 193 -16.55 11.58 17.25
CA LEU A 193 -16.19 11.06 18.56
C LEU A 193 -15.22 9.88 18.45
N GLY A 194 -15.40 9.01 17.46
CA GLY A 194 -14.50 7.89 17.23
C GLY A 194 -13.07 8.32 16.98
N PHE A 195 -12.85 9.42 16.25
CA PHE A 195 -11.50 9.94 16.05
C PHE A 195 -10.85 10.41 17.36
N TYR A 196 -11.62 10.92 18.32
CA TYR A 196 -11.08 11.23 19.66
C TYR A 196 -10.68 9.96 20.42
N MET A 197 -11.46 8.88 20.29
CA MET A 197 -11.09 7.59 20.85
C MET A 197 -9.84 7.02 20.18
N ASP A 198 -9.72 7.14 18.85
CA ASP A 198 -8.49 6.79 18.11
C ASP A 198 -7.27 7.58 18.64
N VAL A 199 -7.42 8.87 18.91
CA VAL A 199 -6.34 9.70 19.50
C VAL A 199 -5.92 9.19 20.89
N VAL A 200 -6.88 8.80 21.73
CA VAL A 200 -6.56 8.17 23.03
C VAL A 200 -5.78 6.88 22.82
N HIS A 201 -6.16 6.05 21.85
CA HIS A 201 -5.46 4.81 21.51
C HIS A 201 -4.02 5.08 21.07
N VAL A 202 -3.81 6.06 20.18
CA VAL A 202 -2.48 6.50 19.74
C VAL A 202 -1.60 6.92 20.92
N ILE A 203 -2.16 7.68 21.86
CA ILE A 203 -1.43 8.12 23.06
C ILE A 203 -1.09 6.92 23.95
N CYS A 204 -2.01 5.97 24.11
CA CYS A 204 -1.74 4.74 24.85
C CYS A 204 -0.61 3.93 24.20
N ASN A 205 -0.61 3.82 22.86
CA ASN A 205 0.46 3.16 22.12
C ASN A 205 1.82 3.84 22.36
N PHE A 206 1.86 5.17 22.25
CA PHE A 206 3.06 5.97 22.50
C PHE A 206 3.58 5.80 23.93
N MET A 207 2.71 5.89 24.92
CA MET A 207 3.09 5.75 26.34
C MET A 207 3.57 4.34 26.69
N ALA A 208 2.92 3.31 26.11
CA ALA A 208 3.31 1.92 26.30
C ALA A 208 4.53 1.52 25.45
N LYS A 209 4.90 2.34 24.47
CA LYS A 209 5.98 2.10 23.49
C LYS A 209 5.75 0.85 22.64
N ARG A 210 4.49 0.52 22.40
CA ARG A 210 4.03 -0.64 21.62
C ARG A 210 2.58 -0.44 21.23
N GLU A 211 2.06 -1.25 20.34
CA GLU A 211 0.62 -1.33 20.14
C GLU A 211 -0.04 -1.98 21.37
N VAL A 212 -1.07 -1.33 21.88
CA VAL A 212 -1.90 -1.82 22.99
C VAL A 212 -3.24 -2.31 22.45
N ASP A 213 -3.81 -3.30 23.14
CA ASP A 213 -5.12 -3.85 22.81
C ASP A 213 -6.25 -2.91 23.29
N ASP A 214 -7.43 -3.04 22.69
CA ASP A 214 -8.62 -2.23 22.99
C ASP A 214 -8.95 -2.19 24.48
N TYR A 215 -8.83 -3.31 25.19
CA TYR A 215 -9.17 -3.38 26.62
C TYR A 215 -8.28 -2.48 27.49
N GLU A 216 -7.02 -2.27 27.11
CA GLU A 216 -6.10 -1.40 27.84
C GLU A 216 -6.56 0.06 27.70
N VAL A 217 -7.01 0.43 26.50
CA VAL A 217 -7.51 1.77 26.17
C VAL A 217 -8.85 2.02 26.86
N GLU A 218 -9.78 1.07 26.77
CA GLU A 218 -11.11 1.12 27.38
C GLU A 218 -11.05 1.25 28.91
N GLY A 219 -9.98 0.71 29.52
CA GLY A 219 -9.71 0.83 30.95
C GLY A 219 -9.42 2.27 31.41
N THR A 220 -8.97 3.15 30.50
CA THR A 220 -8.52 4.50 30.86
C THR A 220 -9.67 5.43 31.28
N ALA A 221 -9.37 6.35 32.20
CA ALA A 221 -10.36 7.34 32.65
C ALA A 221 -10.83 8.25 31.50
N ILE A 222 -9.92 8.64 30.60
CA ILE A 222 -10.24 9.50 29.46
C ILE A 222 -11.16 8.80 28.46
N TYR A 223 -10.95 7.50 28.21
CA TYR A 223 -11.85 6.74 27.35
C TYR A 223 -13.27 6.71 27.93
N LYS A 224 -13.41 6.44 29.23
CA LYS A 224 -14.73 6.42 29.90
C LYS A 224 -15.44 7.78 29.84
N ILE A 225 -14.70 8.89 29.86
CA ILE A 225 -15.27 10.22 29.65
C ILE A 225 -15.79 10.36 28.21
N LEU A 226 -15.00 10.00 27.21
CA LEU A 226 -15.41 10.06 25.80
C LEU A 226 -16.58 9.13 25.49
N ASP A 227 -16.59 7.92 26.06
CA ASP A 227 -17.69 6.96 25.89
C ASP A 227 -19.01 7.50 26.48
N SER A 228 -18.96 8.30 27.55
CA SER A 228 -20.14 9.00 28.07
C SER A 228 -20.75 10.03 27.10
N TYR A 229 -20.02 10.42 26.05
CA TYR A 229 -20.50 11.30 24.99
C TYR A 229 -21.11 10.53 23.81
N ASN A 230 -21.05 9.20 23.83
CA ASN A 230 -21.57 8.37 22.76
C ASN A 230 -23.07 8.60 22.55
N GLY A 231 -23.49 8.71 21.28
CA GLY A 231 -24.87 9.02 20.90
C GLY A 231 -25.29 10.50 21.02
N LEU A 232 -24.42 11.40 21.51
CA LEU A 232 -24.73 12.84 21.62
C LEU A 232 -24.50 13.63 20.32
N ASN A 233 -23.92 13.02 19.28
CA ASN A 233 -23.62 13.65 17.97
C ASN A 233 -22.89 15.01 18.10
N LEU A 234 -21.90 15.08 19.00
CA LEU A 234 -21.15 16.30 19.27
C LEU A 234 -20.20 16.66 18.13
N LYS A 235 -20.00 17.97 17.91
CA LYS A 235 -18.95 18.46 17.02
C LYS A 235 -17.63 18.55 17.78
N SER A 236 -16.51 18.64 17.05
CA SER A 236 -15.16 18.68 17.63
C SER A 236 -14.99 19.80 18.67
N ASN A 237 -15.50 21.00 18.40
CA ASN A 237 -15.43 22.10 19.36
C ASN A 237 -16.17 21.78 20.68
N ASP A 238 -17.36 21.19 20.57
CA ASP A 238 -18.16 20.80 21.75
C ASP A 238 -17.45 19.71 22.57
N ILE A 239 -16.79 18.76 21.90
CA ILE A 239 -15.99 17.71 22.56
C ILE A 239 -14.80 18.34 23.27
N ASN A 240 -14.06 19.22 22.60
CA ASN A 240 -12.91 19.93 23.17
C ASN A 240 -13.31 20.75 24.41
N ASP A 241 -14.42 21.50 24.33
CA ASP A 241 -14.90 22.32 25.44
C ASP A 241 -15.32 21.44 26.64
N ARG A 242 -16.01 20.33 26.38
CA ARG A 242 -16.37 19.37 27.44
C ARG A 242 -15.14 18.72 28.08
N LEU A 243 -14.14 18.33 27.29
CA LEU A 243 -12.89 17.79 27.81
C LEU A 243 -12.13 18.80 28.67
N ARG A 244 -12.11 20.08 28.29
CA ARG A 244 -11.46 21.15 29.06
C ARG A 244 -12.17 21.44 30.39
N LEU A 245 -13.49 21.28 30.44
CA LEU A 245 -14.29 21.53 31.64
C LEU A 245 -14.34 20.33 32.60
N ASP A 246 -14.03 19.12 32.13
CA ASP A 246 -14.02 17.91 32.98
C ASP A 246 -12.70 17.77 33.73
N GLU A 247 -12.73 17.98 35.05
CA GLU A 247 -11.54 17.86 35.91
C GLU A 247 -10.84 16.50 35.78
N ARG A 248 -11.57 15.43 35.46
CA ARG A 248 -11.01 14.08 35.30
C ARG A 248 -10.18 13.93 34.02
N ALA A 249 -10.37 14.80 33.03
CA ALA A 249 -9.58 14.84 31.81
C ALA A 249 -8.30 15.69 31.95
N SER A 250 -8.18 16.51 33.00
CA SER A 250 -7.05 17.45 33.18
C SER A 250 -5.68 16.77 33.13
N GLY A 251 -5.50 15.64 33.84
CA GLY A 251 -4.24 14.91 33.85
C GLY A 251 -3.86 14.31 32.49
N PHE A 252 -4.84 13.97 31.66
CA PHE A 252 -4.60 13.52 30.29
C PHE A 252 -4.15 14.69 29.39
N LEU A 253 -4.87 15.80 29.44
CA LEU A 253 -4.53 17.01 28.68
C LEU A 253 -3.15 17.56 29.07
N GLN A 254 -2.82 17.55 30.36
CA GLN A 254 -1.52 17.96 30.87
C GLN A 254 -0.39 17.07 30.31
N LYS A 255 -0.53 15.74 30.36
CA LYS A 255 0.49 14.84 29.79
C LYS A 255 0.73 15.09 28.31
N ILE A 256 -0.32 15.36 27.53
CA ILE A 256 -0.16 15.70 26.11
C ILE A 256 0.66 16.98 25.96
N SER A 257 0.37 18.01 26.75
CA SER A 257 1.14 19.26 26.72
C SER A 257 2.60 19.09 27.16
N GLU A 258 2.91 18.10 27.99
CA GLU A 258 4.29 17.75 28.37
C GLU A 258 5.02 17.04 27.23
N PHE A 259 4.34 16.19 26.47
CA PHE A 259 4.93 15.47 25.33
C PHE A 259 5.12 16.36 24.10
N VAL A 260 4.18 17.27 23.85
CA VAL A 260 4.13 18.09 22.65
C VAL A 260 3.75 19.53 23.02
N PRO A 261 4.67 20.31 23.63
CA PRO A 261 4.35 21.62 24.18
C PRO A 261 4.08 22.68 23.12
N ASP A 262 4.64 22.52 21.92
CA ASP A 262 4.66 23.55 20.89
C ASP A 262 3.41 23.57 19.99
N VAL A 263 2.58 22.51 20.04
CA VAL A 263 1.40 22.39 19.18
C VAL A 263 0.23 21.71 19.89
N ASP A 264 -1.00 22.02 19.45
CA ASP A 264 -2.20 21.30 19.89
C ASP A 264 -2.28 19.92 19.22
N PHE A 265 -1.64 18.93 19.85
CA PHE A 265 -1.56 17.56 19.35
C PHE A 265 -2.94 16.95 19.06
N ILE A 266 -3.94 17.17 19.91
CA ILE A 266 -5.28 16.60 19.73
C ILE A 266 -5.88 17.16 18.44
N SER A 267 -5.86 18.48 18.27
CA SER A 267 -6.39 19.12 17.06
C SER A 267 -5.66 18.65 15.80
N VAL A 268 -4.32 18.52 15.85
CA VAL A 268 -3.52 17.99 14.72
C VAL A 268 -3.94 16.55 14.39
N ALA A 269 -4.01 15.68 15.40
CA ALA A 269 -4.29 14.27 15.22
C ALA A 269 -5.71 14.03 14.67
N ILE A 270 -6.72 14.73 15.19
CA ILE A 270 -8.09 14.66 14.66
C ILE A 270 -8.13 15.11 13.19
N ASN A 271 -7.51 16.25 12.85
CA ASN A 271 -7.48 16.73 11.47
C ASN A 271 -6.81 15.72 10.54
N TYR A 272 -5.69 15.13 10.97
CA TYR A 272 -4.97 14.13 10.19
C TYR A 272 -5.81 12.87 9.96
N LEU A 273 -6.42 12.30 11.01
CA LEU A 273 -7.23 11.09 10.90
C LEU A 273 -8.47 11.30 10.03
N VAL A 274 -9.18 12.42 10.21
CA VAL A 274 -10.34 12.81 9.39
C VAL A 274 -9.94 12.94 7.91
N MET A 275 -8.83 13.62 7.63
CA MET A 275 -8.36 13.77 6.25
C MET A 275 -7.88 12.45 5.65
N ARG A 276 -7.19 11.61 6.43
CA ARG A 276 -6.71 10.30 6.00
C ARG A 276 -7.87 9.37 5.65
N GLU A 277 -8.96 9.39 6.43
CA GLU A 277 -10.18 8.65 6.09
C GLU A 277 -10.84 9.23 4.83
N ARG A 278 -11.02 10.56 4.77
CA ARG A 278 -11.66 11.25 3.64
C ARG A 278 -10.96 11.02 2.31
N PHE A 279 -9.63 11.00 2.30
CA PHE A 279 -8.80 10.88 1.10
C PHE A 279 -8.15 9.49 0.95
N SER A 280 -8.70 8.47 1.63
CA SER A 280 -8.17 7.11 1.61
C SER A 280 -8.21 6.47 0.21
N ASP A 281 -9.36 6.60 -0.46
CA ASP A 281 -9.63 6.01 -1.77
C ASP A 281 -9.11 6.88 -2.93
N ASP A 282 -9.56 8.13 -3.01
CA ASP A 282 -9.19 9.07 -4.07
C ASP A 282 -8.95 10.47 -3.50
N PHE A 283 -7.95 11.16 -4.04
CA PHE A 283 -7.60 12.51 -3.61
C PHE A 283 -8.15 13.54 -4.60
N THR A 284 -9.28 14.13 -4.23
CA THR A 284 -9.89 15.24 -4.97
C THR A 284 -9.85 16.51 -4.12
N TYR A 285 -9.39 17.62 -4.72
CA TYR A 285 -9.34 18.91 -4.04
C TYR A 285 -10.75 19.49 -3.80
N ASP A 286 -11.09 19.65 -2.52
CA ASP A 286 -12.31 20.33 -2.06
C ASP A 286 -11.93 21.66 -1.40
N GLN A 287 -12.08 22.74 -2.16
CA GLN A 287 -11.71 24.08 -1.70
C GLN A 287 -12.51 24.54 -0.47
N GLU A 288 -13.80 24.24 -0.39
CA GLU A 288 -14.64 24.70 0.73
C GLU A 288 -14.23 23.98 2.02
N PHE A 289 -13.98 22.68 1.94
CA PHE A 289 -13.45 21.91 3.08
C PHE A 289 -12.11 22.47 3.55
N VAL A 290 -11.15 22.67 2.63
CA VAL A 290 -9.81 23.15 2.96
C VAL A 290 -9.84 24.54 3.60
N GLU A 291 -10.58 25.49 3.03
CA GLU A 291 -10.67 26.85 3.58
C GLU A 291 -11.34 26.88 4.96
N ARG A 292 -12.37 26.04 5.19
CA ARG A 292 -12.97 25.90 6.53
C ARG A 292 -11.97 25.33 7.55
N CYS A 293 -11.19 24.32 7.17
CA CYS A 293 -10.20 23.72 8.05
C CYS A 293 -9.07 24.70 8.38
N LYS A 294 -8.55 25.44 7.39
CA LYS A 294 -7.57 26.52 7.61
C LYS A 294 -8.08 27.54 8.62
N ALA A 295 -9.32 28.03 8.42
CA ALA A 295 -9.91 29.03 9.29
C ALA A 295 -10.14 28.52 10.73
N SER A 296 -10.45 27.22 10.88
CA SER A 296 -10.82 26.64 12.18
C SER A 296 -9.60 26.16 12.98
N PHE A 297 -8.56 25.66 12.33
CA PHE A 297 -7.47 24.94 13.00
C PHE A 297 -6.07 25.54 12.76
N GLY A 298 -5.93 26.48 11.83
CA GLY A 298 -4.68 27.20 11.59
C GLY A 298 -3.47 26.28 11.42
N GLN A 299 -2.43 26.47 12.24
CA GLN A 299 -1.20 25.68 12.22
C GLN A 299 -1.44 24.17 12.46
N SER A 300 -2.46 23.80 13.22
CA SER A 300 -2.79 22.38 13.44
C SER A 300 -3.20 21.69 12.14
N PHE A 301 -3.94 22.40 11.28
CA PHE A 301 -4.30 21.91 9.95
C PHE A 301 -3.08 21.85 9.01
N THR A 302 -2.17 22.80 9.10
CA THR A 302 -0.91 22.78 8.34
C THR A 302 -0.08 21.53 8.66
N LEU A 303 0.14 21.24 9.96
CA LEU A 303 0.90 20.05 10.37
C LEU A 303 0.17 18.74 10.05
N ALA A 304 -1.16 18.71 10.18
CA ALA A 304 -1.95 17.56 9.74
C ALA A 304 -1.86 17.33 8.23
N SER A 305 -1.82 18.40 7.43
CA SER A 305 -1.66 18.33 5.97
C SER A 305 -0.26 17.88 5.56
N TYR A 306 0.76 18.20 6.36
CA TYR A 306 2.11 17.68 6.18
C TYR A 306 2.14 16.16 6.30
N MET A 307 1.56 15.61 7.37
CA MET A 307 1.43 14.15 7.56
C MET A 307 0.52 13.50 6.52
N LEU A 308 -0.54 14.19 6.08
CA LEU A 308 -1.40 13.70 5.00
C LEU A 308 -0.61 13.52 3.70
N GLY A 309 0.24 14.48 3.35
CA GLY A 309 1.10 14.38 2.16
C GLY A 309 2.09 13.22 2.22
N ILE A 310 2.65 12.94 3.40
CA ILE A 310 3.48 11.75 3.63
C ILE A 310 2.65 10.48 3.36
N ALA A 311 1.47 10.37 3.97
CA ALA A 311 0.63 9.18 3.87
C ALA A 311 0.08 8.93 2.45
N LEU A 312 -0.21 9.99 1.68
CA LEU A 312 -0.73 9.87 0.33
C LEU A 312 0.38 9.68 -0.71
N THR A 313 1.61 10.14 -0.43
CA THR A 313 2.75 10.11 -1.34
C THR A 313 2.52 10.87 -2.67
N HIS A 314 3.50 10.84 -3.57
CA HIS A 314 3.34 11.42 -4.90
C HIS A 314 2.23 10.72 -5.69
N ASP A 315 2.15 9.39 -5.60
CA ASP A 315 1.31 8.54 -6.45
C ASP A 315 -0.19 8.83 -6.32
N LYS A 316 -0.67 9.21 -5.13
CA LYS A 316 -2.07 9.61 -4.95
C LYS A 316 -2.33 11.10 -5.20
N THR A 317 -1.29 11.94 -5.20
CA THR A 317 -1.46 13.40 -5.21
C THR A 317 -1.13 14.05 -6.56
N TYR A 318 -0.35 13.39 -7.41
CA TYR A 318 0.15 13.99 -8.67
C TYR A 318 -0.98 14.32 -9.65
N SER A 319 -2.01 13.48 -9.75
CA SER A 319 -3.13 13.68 -10.66
C SER A 319 -3.87 14.98 -10.35
N CYS A 320 -4.26 15.16 -9.09
CA CYS A 320 -4.91 16.37 -8.62
C CYS A 320 -3.99 17.60 -8.73
N LEU A 321 -2.70 17.46 -8.41
CA LEU A 321 -1.74 18.54 -8.62
C LEU A 321 -1.73 19.00 -10.07
N TYR A 322 -1.62 18.07 -11.00
CA TYR A 322 -1.54 18.32 -12.43
C TYR A 322 -2.82 18.95 -12.96
N GLU A 323 -3.99 18.55 -12.50
CA GLU A 323 -5.24 19.24 -12.85
C GLU A 323 -5.27 20.72 -12.42
N ASN A 324 -4.53 21.07 -11.37
CA ASN A 324 -4.45 22.42 -10.82
C ASN A 324 -3.21 23.20 -11.29
N LEU A 325 -2.26 22.56 -11.96
CA LEU A 325 -1.05 23.20 -12.48
C LEU A 325 -1.24 23.66 -13.93
N PRO A 326 -0.98 24.94 -14.25
CA PRO A 326 -1.03 25.43 -15.62
C PRO A 326 0.27 25.04 -16.37
N LEU A 327 0.47 23.74 -16.61
CA LEU A 327 1.65 23.27 -17.33
C LEU A 327 1.58 23.67 -18.82
N PRO A 328 2.65 24.23 -19.42
CA PRO A 328 2.66 24.63 -20.83
C PRO A 328 2.39 23.50 -21.82
N ILE A 329 2.64 22.25 -21.42
CA ILE A 329 2.39 21.06 -22.23
C ILE A 329 0.91 20.67 -22.27
N TYR A 330 0.07 21.27 -21.42
CA TYR A 330 -1.35 20.95 -21.36
C TYR A 330 -2.13 21.71 -22.42
N LYS A 331 -3.12 21.00 -22.95
CA LYS A 331 -4.11 21.57 -23.85
C LYS A 331 -4.88 22.65 -23.11
N SER A 332 -5.31 23.68 -23.85
CA SER A 332 -6.16 24.71 -23.29
C SER A 332 -7.50 24.12 -22.80
N GLN A 333 -8.16 24.83 -21.89
CA GLN A 333 -9.46 24.39 -21.34
C GLN A 333 -10.50 24.17 -22.44
N THR A 334 -10.48 24.99 -23.49
CA THR A 334 -11.40 24.88 -24.64
C THR A 334 -11.11 23.62 -25.48
N GLU A 335 -9.84 23.29 -25.71
CA GLU A 335 -9.44 22.04 -26.36
C GLU A 335 -9.84 20.82 -25.54
N MET A 336 -9.61 20.87 -24.22
CA MET A 336 -10.00 19.78 -23.32
C MET A 336 -11.52 19.55 -23.32
N GLN A 337 -12.33 20.60 -23.31
CA GLN A 337 -13.80 20.48 -23.43
C GLN A 337 -14.23 19.86 -24.75
N ARG A 338 -13.63 20.26 -25.87
CA ARG A 338 -13.91 19.66 -27.18
C ARG A 338 -13.57 18.17 -27.21
N ILE A 339 -12.43 17.78 -26.66
CA ILE A 339 -12.01 16.38 -26.57
C ILE A 339 -12.97 15.57 -25.68
N LYS A 340 -13.40 16.13 -24.54
CA LYS A 340 -14.37 15.46 -23.65
C LYS A 340 -15.70 15.20 -24.37
N MET A 341 -16.26 16.22 -25.04
CA MET A 341 -17.50 16.06 -25.83
C MET A 341 -17.35 15.01 -26.93
N GLN A 342 -16.20 14.99 -27.63
CA GLN A 342 -15.95 14.01 -28.67
C GLN A 342 -15.87 12.58 -28.11
N LYS A 343 -15.15 12.38 -27.00
CA LYS A 343 -15.05 11.08 -26.33
C LYS A 343 -16.41 10.59 -25.83
N GLU A 344 -17.23 11.47 -25.27
CA GLU A 344 -18.59 11.13 -24.84
C GLU A 344 -19.47 10.72 -26.03
N TYR A 345 -19.40 11.46 -27.13
CA TYR A 345 -20.10 11.12 -28.37
C TYR A 345 -19.66 9.75 -28.92
N GLU A 346 -18.37 9.47 -28.96
CA GLU A 346 -17.81 8.19 -29.41
C GLU A 346 -18.21 7.04 -28.48
N LYS A 347 -18.18 7.24 -27.16
CA LYS A 347 -18.63 6.24 -26.17
C LYS A 347 -20.11 5.92 -26.31
N GLU A 348 -20.94 6.95 -26.51
CA GLU A 348 -22.38 6.78 -26.72
C GLU A 348 -22.67 6.08 -28.05
N LYS A 349 -21.93 6.41 -29.11
CA LYS A 349 -22.00 5.71 -30.39
C LYS A 349 -21.64 4.23 -30.26
N ALA A 350 -20.53 3.92 -29.57
CA ALA A 350 -20.08 2.55 -29.32
C ALA A 350 -21.10 1.75 -28.48
N LYS A 351 -21.71 2.39 -27.47
CA LYS A 351 -22.77 1.77 -26.65
C LYS A 351 -23.99 1.40 -27.50
N ARG A 352 -24.44 2.28 -28.39
CA ARG A 352 -25.54 2.01 -29.32
C ARG A 352 -25.20 0.93 -30.35
N GLU A 353 -23.94 0.83 -30.76
CA GLU A 353 -23.48 -0.21 -31.68
C GLU A 353 -23.41 -1.58 -30.99
N MET A 354 -22.89 -1.65 -29.76
CA MET A 354 -22.92 -2.87 -28.94
C MET A 354 -24.35 -3.35 -28.70
N GLN A 355 -25.26 -2.46 -28.33
CA GLN A 355 -26.65 -2.82 -28.09
C GLN A 355 -27.32 -3.40 -29.35
N ARG A 356 -27.05 -2.82 -30.52
CA ARG A 356 -27.53 -3.36 -31.80
C ARG A 356 -26.98 -4.76 -32.10
N MET A 357 -25.68 -4.98 -31.87
CA MET A 357 -25.07 -6.30 -32.05
C MET A 357 -25.63 -7.35 -31.08
N GLU A 358 -25.96 -6.94 -29.85
CA GLU A 358 -26.56 -7.82 -28.85
C GLU A 358 -28.01 -8.20 -29.23
N ASP A 359 -28.82 -7.22 -29.63
CA ASP A 359 -30.18 -7.44 -30.14
C ASP A 359 -30.19 -8.38 -31.36
N ASP A 360 -29.24 -8.23 -32.29
CA ASP A 360 -29.12 -9.08 -33.47
C ASP A 360 -28.72 -10.52 -33.10
N ARG A 361 -27.79 -10.69 -32.14
CA ARG A 361 -27.43 -12.01 -31.60
C ARG A 361 -28.62 -12.69 -30.92
N GLU A 362 -29.45 -11.95 -30.20
CA GLU A 362 -30.66 -12.51 -29.58
C GLU A 362 -31.68 -12.95 -30.63
N ARG A 363 -31.92 -12.13 -31.67
CA ARG A 363 -32.80 -12.51 -32.80
C ARG A 363 -32.30 -13.76 -33.52
N GLU A 364 -31.00 -13.88 -33.77
CA GLU A 364 -30.41 -15.09 -34.37
C GLU A 364 -30.61 -16.33 -33.49
N LYS A 365 -30.44 -16.20 -32.17
CA LYS A 365 -30.70 -17.29 -31.22
C LYS A 365 -32.18 -17.69 -31.23
N MET A 366 -33.11 -16.73 -31.25
CA MET A 366 -34.55 -17.01 -31.34
C MET A 366 -34.88 -17.73 -32.65
N MET A 367 -34.41 -17.22 -33.79
CA MET A 367 -34.61 -17.85 -35.10
C MET A 367 -34.05 -19.28 -35.15
N ARG A 368 -32.82 -19.52 -34.64
CA ARG A 368 -32.25 -20.88 -34.54
C ARG A 368 -33.10 -21.80 -33.67
N SER A 369 -33.66 -21.30 -32.57
CA SER A 369 -34.54 -22.07 -31.69
C SER A 369 -35.88 -22.44 -32.35
N GLU A 370 -36.45 -21.54 -33.16
CA GLU A 370 -37.68 -21.77 -33.91
C GLU A 370 -37.48 -22.76 -35.07
N PHE A 371 -36.39 -22.62 -35.83
CA PHE A 371 -36.01 -23.60 -36.87
C PHE A 371 -35.77 -25.01 -36.30
N SER A 372 -35.20 -25.11 -35.10
CA SER A 372 -34.97 -26.39 -34.41
C SER A 372 -36.27 -27.05 -33.92
N ARG A 373 -37.28 -26.25 -33.56
CA ARG A 373 -38.62 -26.77 -33.21
C ARG A 373 -39.44 -27.19 -34.43
N GLY A 374 -39.17 -26.62 -35.60
CA GLY A 374 -39.84 -26.96 -36.87
C GLY A 374 -39.43 -28.31 -37.49
N GLN A 375 -38.22 -28.82 -37.21
CA GLN A 375 -37.71 -30.07 -37.80
C GLN A 375 -38.02 -31.35 -36.98
N GLY A 376 -38.85 -31.26 -35.94
CA GLY A 376 -39.26 -32.41 -35.12
C GLY A 376 -40.24 -33.40 -35.78
N LYS A 377 -40.72 -33.15 -37.00
CA LYS A 377 -41.68 -34.03 -37.70
C LYS A 377 -41.24 -34.36 -39.13
N LYS A 378 -40.23 -35.22 -39.28
CA LYS A 378 -40.13 -36.25 -40.35
C LYS A 378 -38.84 -37.08 -40.18
N LYS A 379 -38.91 -38.13 -39.35
CA LYS A 379 -37.98 -39.27 -39.44
C LYS A 379 -38.61 -40.34 -40.34
N LYS A 380 -38.03 -40.60 -41.51
CA LYS A 380 -38.13 -41.91 -42.18
C LYS A 380 -36.75 -42.33 -42.68
N LYS A 381 -36.40 -43.54 -42.25
CA LYS A 381 -35.18 -44.30 -42.54
C LYS A 381 -34.96 -44.46 -44.05
N SER A 382 -33.70 -44.43 -44.49
CA SER A 382 -33.16 -45.47 -45.37
C SER A 382 -31.64 -45.42 -45.38
N SER A 383 -31.03 -46.56 -45.03
CA SER A 383 -29.62 -46.86 -45.20
C SER A 383 -29.35 -47.29 -46.64
N TYR A 384 -28.43 -46.62 -47.35
CA TYR A 384 -27.56 -47.30 -48.32
C TYR A 384 -26.40 -46.37 -48.73
N ASN A 385 -25.18 -46.88 -48.66
CA ASN A 385 -23.98 -46.35 -49.31
C ASN A 385 -23.46 -47.51 -50.20
N PRO A 386 -23.16 -47.30 -51.48
CA PRO A 386 -21.74 -47.24 -51.85
C PRO A 386 -21.38 -46.42 -53.11
N TYR A 387 -20.23 -45.75 -53.04
CA TYR A 387 -19.28 -45.35 -54.10
C TYR A 387 -19.78 -44.73 -55.43
N GLY A 388 -19.35 -43.49 -55.67
CA GLY A 388 -19.25 -42.88 -57.00
C GLY A 388 -18.25 -41.71 -56.98
N LYS A 389 -17.13 -41.90 -57.69
CA LYS A 389 -16.04 -40.93 -57.99
C LYS A 389 -16.60 -39.56 -58.44
N SER A 390 -15.95 -38.41 -58.26
CA SER A 390 -14.79 -38.02 -59.07
C SER A 390 -14.31 -36.59 -58.76
N SER A 391 -12.97 -36.42 -58.85
CA SER A 391 -12.21 -35.26 -59.37
C SER A 391 -12.27 -33.86 -58.72
N TYR A 392 -11.12 -33.45 -58.16
CA TYR A 392 -10.61 -32.06 -58.09
C TYR A 392 -10.58 -31.39 -59.49
N PRO A 393 -10.47 -30.04 -59.60
CA PRO A 393 -9.15 -29.42 -59.54
C PRO A 393 -9.06 -28.11 -58.75
N TYR A 394 -7.89 -27.95 -58.15
CA TYR A 394 -7.23 -26.69 -57.86
C TYR A 394 -7.03 -25.92 -59.18
N ASP A 395 -7.37 -24.62 -59.22
CA ASP A 395 -6.76 -23.68 -60.15
C ASP A 395 -6.80 -22.28 -59.54
N GLY A 396 -5.62 -21.67 -59.42
CA GLY A 396 -5.46 -20.24 -59.21
C GLY A 396 -4.95 -19.62 -60.51
N SER A 397 -5.39 -18.40 -60.84
CA SER A 397 -4.52 -17.42 -61.50
C SER A 397 -5.11 -16.00 -61.47
N SER A 398 -4.35 -15.10 -60.86
CA SER A 398 -3.94 -13.76 -61.33
C SER A 398 -4.94 -12.77 -61.95
N GLY A 399 -4.93 -11.53 -61.42
CA GLY A 399 -5.39 -10.33 -62.13
C GLY A 399 -5.13 -9.04 -61.35
N SER A 400 -3.94 -8.46 -61.52
CA SER A 400 -3.44 -7.21 -60.92
C SER A 400 -3.95 -5.94 -61.61
N TYR A 401 -4.24 -4.88 -60.85
CA TYR A 401 -3.94 -3.48 -61.23
C TYR A 401 -3.59 -2.63 -59.99
N GLY A 402 -2.35 -2.10 -59.95
CA GLY A 402 -1.92 -0.94 -59.12
C GLY A 402 -2.50 0.38 -59.66
N TYR A 403 -2.50 1.53 -59.00
CA TYR A 403 -1.49 2.26 -58.22
C TYR A 403 -2.21 3.15 -57.18
N GLY A 404 -1.66 3.41 -55.99
CA GLY A 404 -0.86 4.62 -55.75
C GLY A 404 -0.67 4.88 -54.25
N LYS A 405 0.57 5.19 -53.87
CA LYS A 405 1.12 5.35 -52.50
C LYS A 405 0.72 6.66 -51.78
N ARG A 406 1.03 6.64 -50.46
CA ARG A 406 1.38 7.75 -49.50
C ARG A 406 0.21 8.24 -48.63
N TYR A 407 0.30 8.42 -47.30
CA TYR A 407 1.39 8.47 -46.29
C TYR A 407 0.82 8.10 -44.89
N GLU A 408 1.71 7.59 -44.03
CA GLU A 408 1.80 7.73 -42.55
C GLU A 408 0.58 7.65 -41.61
N GLY A 409 0.74 6.83 -40.55
CA GLY A 409 0.06 7.04 -39.27
C GLY A 409 -0.81 5.90 -38.75
N SER A 410 -0.30 4.66 -38.67
CA SER A 410 -0.97 3.62 -37.87
C SER A 410 -0.39 3.59 -36.45
N TYR A 411 -1.02 4.38 -35.58
CA TYR A 411 -1.09 4.08 -34.16
C TYR A 411 -1.67 2.67 -33.99
N SER A 412 -0.91 1.77 -33.35
CA SER A 412 -1.48 0.57 -32.76
C SER A 412 -2.23 0.99 -31.49
N PRO A 413 -3.50 0.60 -31.29
CA PRO A 413 -4.18 0.81 -30.02
C PRO A 413 -3.59 -0.18 -29.02
N PHE A 414 -2.74 0.34 -28.12
CA PHE A 414 -2.34 -0.34 -26.90
C PHE A 414 -3.61 -0.63 -26.09
N GLN A 415 -4.03 -1.90 -26.07
CA GLN A 415 -5.01 -2.41 -25.13
C GLN A 415 -4.31 -2.62 -23.78
N GLY A 416 -4.24 -1.56 -22.98
CA GLY A 416 -3.92 -1.66 -21.56
C GLY A 416 -5.13 -2.20 -20.80
N GLN A 417 -5.21 -3.51 -20.64
CA GLN A 417 -6.00 -4.16 -19.60
C GLN A 417 -5.20 -5.34 -19.03
N GLU A 418 -4.30 -5.03 -18.10
CA GLU A 418 -3.99 -5.90 -16.98
C GLU A 418 -3.92 -5.03 -15.72
N GLN A 419 -5.10 -4.64 -15.22
CA GLN A 419 -5.25 -4.36 -13.80
C GLN A 419 -5.34 -5.72 -13.11
N SER A 420 -4.20 -6.25 -12.67
CA SER A 420 -4.21 -7.30 -11.66
C SER A 420 -4.47 -6.63 -10.31
N PRO A 421 -5.55 -6.98 -9.58
CA PRO A 421 -5.68 -6.54 -8.20
C PRO A 421 -4.62 -7.27 -7.38
N TYR A 422 -3.67 -6.49 -6.86
CA TYR A 422 -2.69 -6.95 -5.88
C TYR A 422 -3.41 -7.67 -4.74
N LYS A 423 -3.17 -8.99 -4.62
CA LYS A 423 -3.55 -9.79 -3.45
C LYS A 423 -2.32 -9.85 -2.55
N PRO A 424 -2.41 -9.46 -1.26
CA PRO A 424 -1.33 -9.75 -0.33
C PRO A 424 -1.17 -11.27 -0.17
N PRO A 425 0.06 -11.77 0.06
CA PRO A 425 0.31 -13.19 0.20
C PRO A 425 -0.41 -13.74 1.42
N PHE A 426 -1.11 -14.86 1.21
CA PHE A 426 -1.77 -15.64 2.25
C PHE A 426 -0.76 -16.20 3.25
N HIS A 427 -1.22 -16.26 4.51
CA HIS A 427 -0.65 -16.99 5.63
C HIS A 427 -0.03 -18.35 5.23
N GLU A 428 1.25 -18.53 5.54
CA GLU A 428 1.82 -19.87 5.71
C GLU A 428 1.45 -20.38 7.11
N ASP A 429 0.76 -21.51 7.14
CA ASP A 429 0.49 -22.30 8.34
C ASP A 429 1.81 -22.76 8.98
N VAL A 430 2.10 -22.24 10.18
CA VAL A 430 3.21 -22.75 11.01
C VAL A 430 2.81 -24.13 11.58
N PRO A 431 3.66 -25.16 11.49
CA PRO A 431 3.35 -26.49 12.00
C PRO A 431 3.18 -26.50 13.53
N ASN A 432 2.10 -27.12 14.00
CA ASN A 432 1.86 -27.42 15.41
C ASN A 432 3.03 -28.22 16.03
N ILE A 433 3.72 -27.62 17.00
CA ILE A 433 4.57 -28.38 17.93
C ILE A 433 3.65 -29.09 18.93
N VAL A 434 3.56 -30.40 18.78
CA VAL A 434 2.93 -31.32 19.73
C VAL A 434 3.85 -31.42 20.96
N GLN A 435 3.38 -30.99 22.13
CA GLN A 435 3.94 -31.42 23.41
C GLN A 435 3.02 -32.48 24.02
N GLU A 436 3.58 -33.68 24.23
CA GLU A 436 2.93 -34.77 24.95
C GLU A 436 2.72 -34.43 26.45
N PRO A 437 1.61 -34.85 27.07
CA PRO A 437 1.35 -34.58 28.48
C PRO A 437 1.91 -35.69 29.41
N THR A 438 2.47 -35.30 30.55
CA THR A 438 2.73 -36.19 31.70
C THR A 438 1.93 -35.72 32.94
N PRO A 439 1.68 -36.63 33.92
CA PRO A 439 0.36 -36.81 34.52
C PRO A 439 0.07 -36.03 35.82
N SER A 440 -1.22 -36.05 36.15
CA SER A 440 -1.97 -35.31 37.17
C SER A 440 -1.43 -35.28 38.61
N THR A 441 -1.71 -34.17 39.29
CA THR A 441 -2.19 -34.17 40.69
C THR A 441 -3.33 -33.15 40.88
N LYS A 442 -4.34 -33.59 41.64
CA LYS A 442 -5.64 -32.97 41.91
C LYS A 442 -5.55 -31.58 42.56
N GLY A 443 -6.45 -30.67 42.17
CA GLY A 443 -6.71 -29.39 42.83
C GLY A 443 -6.63 -28.21 41.85
N GLY A 444 -7.75 -27.54 41.60
CA GLY A 444 -7.82 -26.38 40.70
C GLY A 444 -6.78 -25.32 41.06
N LYS A 445 -5.94 -24.94 40.09
CA LYS A 445 -4.96 -23.87 40.25
C LYS A 445 -5.67 -22.52 40.29
N LYS A 446 -5.64 -21.84 41.45
CA LYS A 446 -5.75 -20.38 41.50
C LYS A 446 -4.45 -19.81 40.95
N ILE A 447 -4.48 -19.22 39.76
CA ILE A 447 -3.36 -18.43 39.24
C ILE A 447 -3.69 -16.98 39.57
N LYS A 448 -2.93 -16.39 40.50
CA LYS A 448 -3.01 -14.98 40.84
C LYS A 448 -2.25 -14.23 39.74
N VAL A 449 -2.96 -13.44 38.94
CA VAL A 449 -2.33 -12.55 37.95
C VAL A 449 -2.17 -11.21 38.65
N GLU A 450 -0.93 -10.87 38.99
CA GLU A 450 -0.58 -9.53 39.50
C GLU A 450 -0.25 -8.66 38.28
N SER A 451 -1.19 -7.78 37.92
CA SER A 451 -1.01 -6.74 36.90
C SER A 451 -0.63 -5.44 37.62
N PRO A 452 0.53 -4.82 37.37
CA PRO A 452 0.82 -3.52 37.96
C PRO A 452 -0.09 -2.47 37.32
N SER A 453 -1.08 -1.98 38.08
CA SER A 453 -2.00 -0.94 37.62
C SER A 453 -1.25 0.41 37.56
N LEU A 454 -1.24 1.04 36.37
CA LEU A 454 -0.64 2.36 36.21
C LEU A 454 -1.51 3.49 36.83
N PHE A 455 -2.73 3.16 37.27
CA PHE A 455 -3.67 4.01 38.00
C PHE A 455 -4.54 3.06 38.88
N GLY A 456 -4.51 3.19 40.22
CA GLY A 456 -5.06 2.23 41.24
C GLY A 456 -6.52 1.76 41.03
N THR A 457 -7.07 0.71 41.66
CA THR A 457 -6.71 -0.15 42.82
C THR A 457 -6.72 -1.63 42.38
N ASP A 458 -5.91 -2.48 43.03
CA ASP A 458 -5.78 -3.91 42.70
C ASP A 458 -7.08 -4.69 42.95
N GLU A 459 -7.79 -5.05 41.89
CA GLU A 459 -8.85 -6.06 41.96
C GLU A 459 -8.24 -7.46 41.77
N ASN A 460 -8.42 -8.35 42.76
CA ASN A 460 -8.00 -9.75 42.64
C ASN A 460 -8.85 -10.46 41.58
N ARG A 461 -8.22 -10.81 40.45
CA ARG A 461 -8.84 -11.53 39.34
C ARG A 461 -8.37 -12.99 39.29
N VAL A 462 -9.26 -13.90 38.91
CA VAL A 462 -9.02 -15.34 38.88
C VAL A 462 -9.44 -15.92 37.53
N LEU A 463 -8.54 -16.66 36.90
CA LEU A 463 -8.84 -17.44 35.70
C LEU A 463 -9.59 -18.74 36.05
N ILE A 464 -10.74 -18.95 35.42
CA ILE A 464 -11.58 -20.15 35.59
C ILE A 464 -11.89 -20.80 34.24
N THR A 465 -12.12 -22.11 34.25
CA THR A 465 -12.59 -22.85 33.08
C THR A 465 -14.10 -23.11 33.20
N VAL A 466 -14.86 -22.70 32.18
CA VAL A 466 -16.32 -22.86 32.12
C VAL A 466 -16.75 -23.68 30.91
N GLN A 467 -17.77 -24.52 31.08
CA GLN A 467 -18.38 -25.32 30.02
C GLN A 467 -19.83 -24.91 29.81
N LYS A 468 -20.21 -24.79 28.52
CA LYS A 468 -21.58 -24.48 28.13
C LYS A 468 -22.47 -25.72 28.25
N TYR A 469 -23.69 -25.55 28.71
CA TYR A 469 -24.75 -26.55 28.79
C TYR A 469 -25.91 -26.11 27.88
N THR A 470 -26.65 -27.08 27.34
CA THR A 470 -27.88 -26.86 26.57
C THR A 470 -29.03 -26.54 27.51
N SER A 471 -30.11 -25.96 26.99
CA SER A 471 -31.36 -25.72 27.71
C SER A 471 -31.99 -26.98 28.32
N SER A 472 -31.58 -28.16 27.85
CA SER A 472 -31.93 -29.49 28.41
C SER A 472 -30.97 -30.00 29.49
N GLY A 473 -30.02 -29.17 29.94
CA GLY A 473 -29.08 -29.46 31.03
C GLY A 473 -27.92 -30.39 30.66
N LYS A 474 -27.64 -30.63 29.37
CA LYS A 474 -26.51 -31.46 28.92
C LYS A 474 -25.32 -30.60 28.48
N PRO A 475 -24.06 -31.05 28.63
CA PRO A 475 -22.91 -30.30 28.14
C PRO A 475 -22.99 -30.10 26.62
N SER A 476 -22.71 -28.88 26.18
CA SER A 476 -22.56 -28.52 24.77
C SER A 476 -21.28 -29.13 24.20
N LYS A 477 -21.24 -29.41 22.89
CA LYS A 477 -20.04 -29.86 22.18
C LYS A 477 -18.99 -28.75 21.99
N ALA A 478 -19.28 -27.52 22.41
CA ALA A 478 -18.32 -26.41 22.37
C ALA A 478 -17.14 -26.68 23.30
N LYS A 479 -15.93 -26.29 22.88
CA LYS A 479 -14.72 -26.40 23.72
C LYS A 479 -14.89 -25.56 25.00
N ASP A 480 -14.29 -26.04 26.09
CA ASP A 480 -14.22 -25.31 27.35
C ASP A 480 -13.59 -23.94 27.12
N ALA A 481 -14.15 -22.90 27.73
CA ALA A 481 -13.64 -21.54 27.64
C ALA A 481 -12.95 -21.15 28.94
N ILE A 482 -11.80 -20.49 28.83
CA ILE A 482 -11.13 -19.85 29.97
C ILE A 482 -11.71 -18.44 30.10
N ARG A 483 -12.13 -18.07 31.31
CA ARG A 483 -12.62 -16.72 31.62
C ARG A 483 -11.84 -16.13 32.77
N ASP A 484 -11.56 -14.84 32.65
CA ASP A 484 -11.02 -14.03 33.74
C ASP A 484 -12.18 -13.34 34.47
N VAL A 485 -12.33 -13.61 35.77
CA VAL A 485 -13.45 -13.13 36.58
C VAL A 485 -12.98 -12.54 37.90
N THR A 486 -13.73 -11.56 38.41
CA THR A 486 -13.54 -11.05 39.78
C THR A 486 -14.05 -12.05 40.82
N GLU A 487 -13.64 -11.90 42.08
CA GLU A 487 -14.05 -12.80 43.16
C GLU A 487 -15.58 -12.77 43.42
N GLU A 488 -16.23 -11.62 43.22
CA GLU A 488 -17.71 -11.50 43.26
C GLU A 488 -18.38 -12.23 42.09
N GLN A 489 -17.85 -12.10 40.87
CA GLN A 489 -18.36 -12.80 39.69
C GLN A 489 -18.19 -14.34 39.81
N PHE A 490 -17.11 -14.79 40.45
CA PHE A 490 -16.88 -16.20 40.74
C PHE A 490 -17.96 -16.79 41.65
N GLU A 491 -18.34 -16.10 42.74
CA GLU A 491 -19.38 -16.59 43.65
C GLU A 491 -20.80 -16.51 43.04
N LEU A 492 -21.04 -15.55 42.14
CA LEU A 492 -22.27 -15.52 41.32
C LEU A 492 -22.36 -16.71 40.36
N LEU A 493 -21.28 -17.04 39.65
CA LEU A 493 -21.21 -18.17 38.72
C LEU A 493 -21.38 -19.54 39.39
N LYS A 494 -20.94 -19.66 40.64
CA LYS A 494 -21.07 -20.88 41.44
C LYS A 494 -22.52 -21.20 41.81
N ASN A 495 -23.36 -20.16 41.91
CA ASN A 495 -24.77 -20.26 42.31
C ASN A 495 -25.76 -20.03 41.15
N SER A 496 -25.27 -19.66 39.97
CA SER A 496 -26.09 -19.44 38.78
C SER A 496 -26.60 -20.75 38.15
N LYS A 497 -27.85 -20.73 37.67
CA LYS A 497 -28.45 -21.79 36.85
C LYS A 497 -28.23 -21.57 35.35
N ASP A 498 -27.41 -20.60 34.96
CA ASP A 498 -27.12 -20.26 33.57
C ASP A 498 -26.49 -21.42 32.79
N ASP A 499 -26.55 -21.29 31.48
CA ASP A 499 -26.00 -22.22 30.49
C ASP A 499 -24.47 -22.38 30.58
N TRP A 500 -23.75 -21.73 31.49
CA TRP A 500 -22.29 -21.87 31.64
C TRP A 500 -21.93 -22.23 33.08
N ARG A 501 -21.30 -23.40 33.26
CA ARG A 501 -20.94 -23.91 34.59
C ARG A 501 -19.44 -24.11 34.71
N ILE A 502 -18.91 -23.83 35.91
CA ILE A 502 -17.50 -24.04 36.23
C ILE A 502 -17.18 -25.55 36.12
N VAL A 503 -16.16 -25.87 35.33
CA VAL A 503 -15.71 -27.26 35.15
C VAL A 503 -14.85 -27.64 36.35
N LYS A 504 -15.36 -28.50 37.24
CA LYS A 504 -14.52 -29.16 38.25
C LYS A 504 -13.71 -30.26 37.57
N LYS A 505 -12.40 -30.05 37.39
CA LYS A 505 -11.44 -31.11 37.09
C LYS A 505 -10.72 -31.55 38.36
#